data_AF-A0A392R281-F1
#
_entry.id   AF-A0A392R281-F1
#
_cell.length_a   1.000
_cell.length_b   1.000
_cell.length_c   1.000
_cell.angle_alpha   90.00
_cell.angle_beta   90.00
_cell.angle_gamma   90.00
#
_symmetry.space_group_name_H-M   'P 1'
#
loop_
_entity.id
_entity.type
_entity.pdbx_description
1 polymer ?
#
loop_
_entity_poly.entity_id
_entity_poly.type
_entity_poly.pdbx_seq_one_letter_code
_entity_poly.pdbx_strand_id
1 'polypeptide(L)'
;MIESSLPEGLPQNFGAECKLQETLSKAVELLPELWKLADCPREVILSYRRALLHRWNLDAETTAKIQKEFAIFLLYSGAEEIPPDFRSHMDSSFVPRNNIEEAILL
;
A
#
# COMPACT_ATOMS: atom_id res chain seq x y z
N MET A 1 3.65 17.45 -7.74
CA MET A 1 3.80 17.27 -9.20
C MET A 1 4.64 16.02 -9.47
N ILE A 2 4.11 14.83 -9.17
CA ILE A 2 4.67 13.49 -9.52
C ILE A 2 3.51 12.48 -9.66
N GLU A 3 2.37 12.71 -9.00
CA GLU A 3 1.21 11.79 -9.03
C GLU A 3 0.45 11.70 -10.38
N SER A 4 0.86 12.42 -11.42
CA SER A 4 0.17 12.42 -12.73
C SER A 4 0.84 11.56 -13.80
N SER A 5 1.96 10.89 -13.52
CA SER A 5 2.73 10.19 -14.56
C SER A 5 2.42 8.70 -14.74
N LEU A 6 1.64 8.05 -13.85
CA LEU A 6 1.23 6.64 -14.03
C LEU A 6 -0.21 6.37 -13.55
N PRO A 7 -1.25 6.82 -14.29
CA PRO A 7 -2.64 6.50 -13.97
C PRO A 7 -3.03 5.02 -14.24
N GLU A 8 -2.38 4.34 -15.19
CA GLU A 8 -2.77 2.97 -15.62
C GLU A 8 -1.84 1.82 -15.16
N GLY A 9 -0.74 2.11 -14.45
CA GLY A 9 0.28 1.11 -14.10
C GLY A 9 1.29 0.84 -15.23
N LEU A 10 2.36 0.11 -14.90
CA LEU A 10 3.49 -0.16 -15.82
C LEU A 10 3.11 -1.16 -16.92
N PRO A 11 3.48 -0.94 -18.19
CA PRO A 11 3.24 -1.91 -19.26
C PRO A 11 3.99 -3.21 -18.98
N GLN A 12 3.34 -4.35 -19.26
CA GLN A 12 3.80 -5.71 -18.97
C GLN A 12 5.21 -6.06 -19.49
N ASN A 13 5.81 -5.23 -20.36
CA ASN A 13 7.09 -5.47 -21.05
C ASN A 13 8.18 -4.40 -20.79
N PHE A 14 8.03 -3.47 -19.84
CA PHE A 14 9.00 -2.37 -19.67
C PHE A 14 10.32 -2.71 -18.93
N GLY A 15 10.55 -3.97 -18.54
CA GLY A 15 11.56 -4.27 -17.51
C GLY A 15 12.39 -5.55 -17.66
N ALA A 16 12.40 -6.23 -18.81
CA ALA A 16 13.11 -7.51 -18.95
C ALA A 16 14.63 -7.45 -18.68
N GLU A 17 15.25 -6.26 -18.70
CA GLU A 17 16.68 -6.08 -18.39
C GLU A 17 16.97 -5.03 -17.29
N CYS A 18 15.95 -4.37 -16.76
CA CYS A 18 16.14 -3.32 -15.75
C CYS A 18 15.75 -3.84 -14.36
N LYS A 19 16.72 -3.87 -13.43
CA LYS A 19 16.50 -4.03 -11.97
C LYS A 19 15.54 -2.98 -11.36
N LEU A 20 14.96 -2.11 -12.20
CA LEU A 20 13.98 -1.11 -11.84
C LEU A 20 12.77 -1.72 -11.16
N GLN A 21 12.23 -2.82 -11.69
CA GLN A 21 11.07 -3.49 -11.09
C GLN A 21 11.39 -3.99 -9.68
N GLU A 22 12.53 -4.67 -9.50
CA GLU A 22 12.99 -5.14 -8.19
C GLU A 22 13.27 -3.99 -7.22
N THR A 23 13.87 -2.90 -7.72
CA THR A 23 14.13 -1.68 -6.94
C THR A 23 12.84 -1.01 -6.50
N LEU A 24 11.85 -0.96 -7.39
CA LEU A 24 10.53 -0.40 -7.12
C LEU A 24 9.79 -1.23 -6.07
N SER A 25 9.77 -2.56 -6.20
CA SER A 25 9.18 -3.45 -5.20
C SER A 25 9.80 -3.22 -3.81
N LYS A 26 11.14 -3.16 -3.73
CA LYS A 26 11.84 -2.90 -2.46
C LYS A 26 11.55 -1.51 -1.91
N ALA A 27 11.45 -0.49 -2.76
CA ALA A 27 11.14 0.87 -2.33
C ALA A 27 9.72 0.94 -1.74
N VAL A 28 8.74 0.29 -2.37
CA VAL A 28 7.35 0.20 -1.89
C VAL A 28 7.28 -0.55 -0.55
N GLU A 29 8.06 -1.61 -0.38
CA GLU A 29 8.14 -2.37 0.87
C GLU A 29 8.79 -1.59 2.02
N LEU A 30 9.83 -0.80 1.74
CA LEU A 30 10.61 -0.07 2.75
C LEU A 30 10.03 1.30 3.12
N LEU A 31 9.22 1.90 2.25
CA LEU A 31 8.64 3.23 2.47
C LEU A 31 7.84 3.33 3.79
N PRO A 32 6.96 2.36 4.15
CA PRO A 32 6.27 2.40 5.43
C PRO A 32 7.21 2.39 6.63
N GLU A 33 8.31 1.62 6.57
CA GLU A 33 9.30 1.56 7.64
C GLU A 33 10.02 2.90 7.83
N LEU A 34 10.32 3.60 6.72
CA LEU A 34 10.89 4.95 6.79
C LEU A 34 9.94 5.94 7.48
N TRP A 35 8.63 5.85 7.21
CA TRP A 35 7.64 6.70 7.88
C TRP A 35 7.44 6.36 9.36
N LYS A 36 7.59 5.08 9.75
CA LYS A 36 7.62 4.68 11.16
C LYS A 36 8.80 5.32 11.88
N LEU A 37 9.98 5.33 11.26
CA LEU A 37 11.17 5.98 11.82
C LEU A 37 11.02 7.50 11.95
N ALA A 38 10.23 8.11 11.07
CA ALA A 38 9.91 9.54 11.11
C ALA A 38 8.77 9.90 12.08
N ASP A 39 8.22 8.93 12.82
CA ASP A 39 7.08 9.09 13.74
C ASP A 39 5.86 9.77 13.08
N CYS A 40 5.60 9.40 11.83
CA CYS A 40 4.53 9.97 11.01
C CYS A 40 3.45 8.91 10.73
N PRO A 41 2.60 8.55 11.70
CA PRO A 41 1.71 7.40 11.60
C PRO A 41 0.71 7.49 10.44
N ARG A 42 0.25 8.70 10.13
CA ARG A 42 -0.60 8.96 8.97
C ARG A 42 0.08 8.58 7.66
N GLU A 43 1.36 8.92 7.50
CA GLU A 43 2.12 8.62 6.28
C GLU A 43 2.46 7.13 6.19
N VAL A 44 2.62 6.45 7.33
CA VAL A 44 2.71 4.98 7.38
C VAL A 44 1.45 4.36 6.77
N ILE A 45 0.26 4.74 7.23
CA ILE A 45 -1.02 4.22 6.74
C ILE A 45 -1.18 4.50 5.23
N LEU A 46 -0.90 5.72 4.78
CA LEU A 46 -0.99 6.07 3.35
C LEU A 46 -0.02 5.28 2.48
N SER A 47 1.20 5.03 2.97
CA SER A 47 2.20 4.27 2.23
C SER A 47 1.79 2.80 2.06
N TYR A 48 1.25 2.15 3.09
CA TYR A 48 0.70 0.80 2.99
C TYR A 48 -0.50 0.72 2.04
N ARG A 49 -1.45 1.66 2.16
CA ARG A 49 -2.60 1.70 1.24
C ARG A 49 -2.17 1.86 -0.22
N ARG A 50 -1.22 2.76 -0.51
CA ARG A 50 -0.65 2.94 -1.87
C ARG A 50 0.09 1.69 -2.37
N ALA A 51 0.77 0.97 -1.48
CA ALA A 51 1.44 -0.28 -1.82
C ALA A 51 0.45 -1.37 -2.27
N LEU A 52 -0.75 -1.41 -1.68
CA LEU A 52 -1.77 -2.42 -1.99
C LEU A 52 -2.73 -2.01 -3.12
N LEU A 53 -2.97 -0.70 -3.31
CA LEU A 53 -3.90 -0.16 -4.31
C LEU A 53 -3.31 -0.09 -5.72
N HIS A 54 -2.03 0.22 -5.86
CA HIS A 54 -1.40 0.38 -7.17
C HIS A 54 -0.88 -0.95 -7.72
N ARG A 55 -0.96 -1.12 -9.05
CA ARG A 55 -0.43 -2.30 -9.75
C ARG A 55 1.09 -2.23 -9.87
N TRP A 56 1.78 -2.49 -8.77
CA TRP A 56 3.24 -2.55 -8.71
C TRP A 56 3.83 -3.86 -9.24
N ASN A 57 3.00 -4.87 -9.58
CA ASN A 57 3.46 -6.22 -9.96
C ASN A 57 4.39 -6.83 -8.89
N LEU A 58 3.97 -6.73 -7.62
CA LEU A 58 4.59 -7.41 -6.49
C LEU A 58 4.29 -8.90 -6.56
N ASP A 59 5.22 -9.73 -6.09
CA ASP A 59 4.96 -11.15 -5.88
C ASP A 59 4.03 -11.35 -4.67
N ALA A 60 3.46 -12.56 -4.58
CA ALA A 60 2.50 -12.90 -3.53
C ALA A 60 3.10 -12.89 -2.11
N GLU A 61 4.40 -13.22 -1.98
CA GLU A 61 5.08 -13.23 -0.67
C GLU A 61 5.26 -11.80 -0.16
N THR A 62 5.76 -10.90 -1.00
CA THR A 62 5.88 -9.47 -0.68
C THR A 62 4.52 -8.85 -0.35
N THR A 63 3.49 -9.17 -1.13
CA THR A 63 2.13 -8.67 -0.89
C THR A 63 1.60 -9.14 0.46
N ALA A 64 1.72 -10.43 0.78
CA ALA A 64 1.27 -11.00 2.05
C ALA A 64 2.03 -10.39 3.25
N LYS A 65 3.33 -10.12 3.09
CA LYS A 65 4.13 -9.44 4.11
C LYS A 65 3.62 -8.02 4.37
N ILE A 66 3.37 -7.25 3.31
CA ILE A 66 2.85 -5.87 3.41
C ILE A 66 1.48 -5.86 4.09
N GLN A 67 0.56 -6.76 3.69
CA GLN A 67 -0.76 -6.89 4.33
C GLN A 67 -0.66 -7.19 5.82
N LYS A 68 0.17 -8.17 6.19
CA LYS A 68 0.40 -8.54 7.60
C LYS A 68 0.94 -7.38 8.43
N GLU A 69 2.00 -6.73 7.98
CA GLU A 69 2.62 -5.62 8.72
C GLU A 69 1.67 -4.42 8.81
N PHE A 70 0.87 -4.18 7.78
CA PHE A 70 -0.15 -3.14 7.80
C PHE A 70 -1.26 -3.44 8.80
N ALA A 71 -1.78 -4.67 8.85
CA ALA A 71 -2.77 -5.09 9.84
C ALA A 71 -2.24 -4.93 11.27
N ILE A 72 -0.98 -5.31 11.52
CA ILE A 72 -0.33 -5.08 12.84
C ILE A 72 -0.29 -3.58 13.15
N PHE A 73 0.11 -2.74 12.20
CA PHE A 73 0.18 -1.30 12.44
C PHE A 73 -1.19 -0.68 12.73
N LEU A 74 -2.23 -1.06 11.97
CA LEU A 74 -3.61 -0.59 12.18
C LEU A 74 -4.15 -0.97 13.57
N LEU A 75 -3.79 -2.15 14.08
CA LEU A 75 -4.27 -2.66 15.36
C LEU A 75 -3.53 -2.08 16.57
N TYR A 76 -2.23 -1.78 16.44
CA TYR A 76 -1.37 -1.47 17.61
C TYR A 76 -0.73 -0.08 17.61
N SER A 77 -0.81 0.71 16.53
CA SER A 77 -0.18 2.04 16.49
C SER A 77 -0.90 3.10 17.32
N GLY A 78 -2.17 2.90 17.67
CA GLY A 78 -3.01 3.93 18.30
C GLY A 78 -3.34 5.11 17.37
N ALA A 79 -2.92 5.06 16.11
CA ALA A 79 -3.28 6.04 15.10
C ALA A 79 -4.68 5.72 14.57
N GLU A 80 -5.52 6.75 14.41
CA GLU A 80 -6.87 6.60 13.88
C GLU A 80 -6.98 7.45 12.61
N GLU A 81 -7.09 6.79 11.46
CA GLU A 81 -7.25 7.45 10.16
C GLU A 81 -8.45 6.82 9.47
N ILE A 82 -9.46 7.63 9.20
CA ILE A 82 -10.65 7.19 8.47
C ILE A 82 -10.17 6.74 7.07
N PRO A 83 -10.42 5.47 6.68
CA PRO A 83 -10.07 5.01 5.35
C PRO A 83 -10.73 5.92 4.31
N PRO A 84 -10.00 6.38 3.27
CA PRO A 84 -10.63 7.11 2.19
C PRO A 84 -11.74 6.24 1.61
N ASP A 85 -12.91 6.83 1.39
CA ASP A 85 -14.04 6.16 0.76
C ASP A 85 -13.56 5.44 -0.52
N PHE A 86 -13.43 4.11 -0.48
CA PHE A 86 -13.07 3.24 -1.61
C PHE A 86 -14.18 3.17 -2.68
N ARG A 87 -15.01 4.22 -2.76
CA ARG A 87 -16.23 4.31 -3.57
C ARG A 87 -16.00 4.19 -5.08
N SER A 88 -14.76 4.28 -5.57
CA SER A 88 -14.47 4.33 -7.00
C SER A 88 -13.99 3.02 -7.64
N HIS A 89 -13.74 1.94 -6.88
CA HIS A 89 -13.05 0.77 -7.46
C HIS A 89 -13.80 -0.56 -7.47
N MET A 90 -14.89 -0.76 -6.74
CA MET A 90 -15.59 -2.04 -6.77
C MET A 90 -17.10 -1.87 -6.53
N ASP A 91 -17.92 -2.19 -7.52
CA ASP A 91 -19.40 -2.14 -7.48
C ASP A 91 -20.03 -3.10 -6.44
N SER A 92 -19.24 -3.79 -5.60
CA SER A 92 -19.75 -4.73 -4.58
C SER A 92 -18.80 -5.05 -3.41
N SER A 93 -17.66 -4.37 -3.23
CA SER A 93 -16.73 -4.72 -2.14
C SER A 93 -17.11 -4.10 -0.80
N PHE A 94 -16.85 -4.83 0.29
CA PHE A 94 -16.89 -4.28 1.64
C PHE A 94 -15.90 -3.12 1.76
N VAL A 95 -16.37 -1.97 2.26
CA VAL A 95 -15.54 -0.78 2.50
C VAL A 95 -15.31 -0.67 4.00
N PRO A 96 -14.06 -0.81 4.48
CA PRO A 96 -13.76 -0.68 5.89
C PRO A 96 -14.01 0.76 6.35
N ARG A 97 -14.65 0.92 7.49
CA ARG A 97 -15.02 2.22 8.09
C ARG A 97 -14.05 2.70 9.15
N ASN A 98 -13.17 1.80 9.60
CA ASN A 98 -12.18 2.06 10.64
C ASN A 98 -10.98 1.10 10.45
N ASN A 99 -9.92 1.38 11.19
CA ASN A 99 -8.67 0.60 11.14
C ASN A 99 -8.86 -0.88 11.49
N ILE A 100 -9.82 -1.21 12.36
CA ILE A 100 -10.09 -2.60 12.76
C ILE A 100 -10.71 -3.38 11.60
N GLU A 101 -11.73 -2.81 10.95
CA GLU A 101 -12.36 -3.40 9.77
C GLU A 101 -11.36 -3.57 8.62
N GLU A 102 -10.47 -2.60 8.41
CA GLU A 102 -9.42 -2.69 7.40
C GLU A 102 -8.41 -3.79 7.76
N ALA A 103 -7.98 -3.88 9.02
CA ALA A 103 -7.07 -4.93 9.48
C ALA A 103 -7.63 -6.36 9.35
N ILE A 104 -8.95 -6.53 9.49
CA ILE A 104 -9.62 -7.83 9.31
C ILE A 104 -9.71 -8.23 7.82
N LEU A 105 -9.79 -7.25 6.92
CA LEU A 105 -9.89 -7.49 5.49
C LEU A 105 -8.55 -7.89 4.85
N LEU A 106 -7.44 -7.43 5.41
CA LEU A 106 -6.07 -7.70 4.99
C LEU A 106 -5.63 -9.14 5.27
#